data_AF-A0A2G6EQ78-F1
#
_entry.id   AF-A0A2G6EQ78-F1
#
_cell.length_a   1.000
_cell.length_b   1.000
_cell.length_c   1.000
_cell.angle_alpha   90.00
_cell.angle_beta   90.00
_cell.angle_gamma   90.00
#
_symmetry.space_group_name_H-M   'P 1'
#
loop_
_entity.id
_entity.type
_entity.pdbx_description
1 polymer ?
#
loop_
_entity_poly.entity_id
_entity_poly.type
_entity_poly.pdbx_seq_one_letter_code
_entity_poly.pdbx_strand_id
1 'polypeptide(L)'
;MLNYKNVVRACNLMMNDLGFGLSKRRVTLSTSGVVPMIYALKKDSDVALAVSLHAPTDELRNEIVPINQKYPLSELIAACRDFVDNRDAKKHITWEYVMLKGVNDSIEHAKALHKLIKGIPGKVNLIPFNIFPGTQFQSTDSG
;
A
#
# COMPACT_ATOMS: atom_id res chain seq x y z
N MET A 1 -7.88 0.55 8.85
CA MET A 1 -7.21 1.10 10.06
C MET A 1 -8.20 1.36 11.22
N LEU A 2 -9.14 0.44 11.49
CA LEU A 2 -10.13 0.64 12.57
C LEU A 2 -9.51 0.46 13.98
N ASN A 3 -8.31 -0.12 14.06
CA ASN A 3 -7.58 -0.39 15.30
C ASN A 3 -6.20 0.29 15.36
N TYR A 4 -6.08 1.48 14.78
CA TYR A 4 -4.80 2.15 14.54
C TYR A 4 -3.91 2.27 15.80
N LYS A 5 -4.46 2.77 16.91
CA LYS A 5 -3.69 2.99 18.15
C LYS A 5 -3.05 1.72 18.69
N ASN A 6 -3.79 0.61 18.73
CA ASN A 6 -3.28 -0.64 19.26
C ASN A 6 -2.26 -1.29 18.30
N VAL A 7 -2.49 -1.19 16.98
CA VAL A 7 -1.56 -1.71 15.98
C VAL A 7 -0.23 -0.97 16.02
N VAL A 8 -0.24 0.37 16.04
CA VAL A 8 1.00 1.16 16.13
C VAL A 8 1.76 0.87 17.42
N ARG A 9 1.05 0.74 18.55
CA ARG A 9 1.67 0.36 19.82
C ARG A 9 2.34 -1.01 19.75
N ALA A 10 1.67 -2.01 19.17
CA ALA A 10 2.23 -3.34 19.00
C ALA A 10 3.47 -3.34 18.08
N CYS A 11 3.40 -2.63 16.95
CA CYS A 11 4.54 -2.47 16.05
C CYS A 11 5.74 -1.80 16.74
N ASN A 12 5.51 -0.74 17.51
CA ASN A 12 6.57 -0.04 18.23
C ASN A 12 7.20 -0.95 19.29
N LEU A 13 6.42 -1.81 19.96
CA LEU A 13 6.94 -2.80 20.91
C LEU A 13 7.79 -3.88 20.21
N MET A 14 7.35 -4.37 19.04
CA MET A 14 8.10 -5.32 18.23
C MET A 14 9.47 -4.77 17.79
N MET A 15 9.56 -3.47 17.53
CA MET A 15 10.80 -2.80 17.12
C MET A 15 11.65 -2.29 18.29
N ASN A 16 11.15 -2.36 19.53
CA ASN A 16 11.86 -1.85 20.69
C ASN A 16 13.04 -2.77 21.05
N ASP A 17 14.21 -2.19 21.34
CA ASP A 17 15.41 -2.94 21.71
C ASP A 17 15.27 -3.73 23.03
N LEU A 18 14.41 -3.26 23.94
CA LEU A 18 14.03 -3.96 25.18
C LEU A 18 12.85 -4.94 24.96
N GLY A 19 12.29 -4.98 23.75
CA GLY A 19 11.23 -5.90 23.34
C GLY A 19 11.79 -7.02 22.46
N PHE A 20 11.30 -7.10 21.22
CA PHE A 20 11.76 -8.11 20.25
C PHE A 20 12.95 -7.67 19.41
N GLY A 21 13.36 -6.39 19.49
CA GLY A 21 14.51 -5.85 18.76
C GLY A 21 14.42 -6.01 17.22
N LEU A 22 13.22 -6.14 16.66
CA LEU A 22 13.07 -6.34 15.23
C LEU A 22 13.47 -5.08 14.48
N SER A 23 14.27 -5.26 13.42
CA SER A 23 14.57 -4.15 12.51
C SER A 23 13.27 -3.53 12.00
N LYS A 24 13.21 -2.20 12.00
CA LYS A 24 12.12 -1.39 11.41
C LYS A 24 11.77 -1.79 9.97
N ARG A 25 12.71 -2.43 9.25
CA ARG A 25 12.53 -2.95 7.88
C ARG A 25 11.77 -4.27 7.80
N ARG A 26 11.67 -5.02 8.91
CA ARG A 26 11.00 -6.32 9.00
C ARG A 26 9.57 -6.21 9.54
N VAL A 27 9.17 -5.03 10.01
CA VAL A 27 7.80 -4.74 10.44
C VAL A 27 7.16 -3.83 9.40
N THR A 28 6.27 -4.40 8.61
CA THR A 28 5.53 -3.68 7.55
C THR A 28 4.08 -3.56 7.93
N LEU A 29 3.55 -2.34 7.92
CA LEU A 29 2.13 -2.08 8.11
C LEU A 29 1.48 -1.87 6.73
N SER A 30 0.53 -2.73 6.36
CA SER A 30 -0.27 -2.57 5.13
C SER A 30 -1.55 -1.78 5.38
N THR A 31 -1.97 -0.99 4.39
CA THR A 31 -3.19 -0.17 4.44
C THR A 31 -3.86 -0.07 3.06
N SER A 32 -5.19 -0.08 3.05
CA SER A 32 -6.01 0.21 1.86
C SER A 32 -6.07 1.70 1.50
N GLY A 33 -5.36 2.57 2.22
CA GLY A 33 -5.26 4.00 1.89
C GLY A 33 -6.14 4.94 2.73
N VAL A 34 -6.25 4.69 4.05
CA VAL A 34 -6.87 5.69 4.96
C VAL A 34 -5.91 6.89 5.12
N VAL A 35 -6.07 7.91 4.29
CA VAL A 35 -5.15 9.06 4.16
C VAL A 35 -4.78 9.71 5.50
N PRO A 36 -5.73 10.10 6.37
CA PRO A 36 -5.39 10.73 7.66
C PRO A 36 -4.48 9.88 8.54
N MET A 37 -4.60 8.55 8.43
CA MET A 37 -3.81 7.64 9.25
C MET A 37 -2.40 7.40 8.67
N ILE A 38 -2.18 7.64 7.37
CA ILE A 38 -0.81 7.63 6.80
C ILE A 38 0.00 8.81 7.36
N TYR A 39 -0.62 9.99 7.41
CA TYR A 39 -0.02 11.17 8.05
C TYR A 39 0.23 10.95 9.55
N ALA A 40 -0.71 10.32 10.25
CA ALA A 40 -0.50 9.95 11.65
C ALA A 40 0.67 8.96 11.80
N LEU A 41 0.74 7.94 10.92
CA LEU A 41 1.78 6.91 10.98
C LEU A 41 3.18 7.49 10.83
N LYS A 42 3.35 8.51 9.96
CA LYS A 42 4.61 9.24 9.83
C LYS A 42 5.09 9.80 11.17
N LYS A 43 4.18 10.31 12.00
CA LYS A 43 4.47 10.90 13.31
C LYS A 43 4.67 9.84 14.40
N ASP A 44 3.86 8.79 14.37
CA ASP A 44 3.73 7.86 15.49
C ASP A 44 4.66 6.64 15.41
N SER A 45 5.24 6.36 14.23
CA SER A 45 6.07 5.16 14.02
C SER A 45 7.07 5.24 12.87
N ASP A 46 8.06 4.35 12.95
CA ASP A 46 9.11 4.15 11.95
C ASP A 46 8.96 2.87 11.11
N VAL A 47 7.85 2.14 11.25
CA VAL A 47 7.57 0.93 10.46
C VAL A 47 7.67 1.17 8.95
N ALA A 48 7.93 0.10 8.20
CA ALA A 48 7.76 0.11 6.76
C ALA A 48 6.26 0.20 6.40
N LEU A 49 5.95 0.83 5.25
CA LEU A 49 4.59 1.02 4.76
C LEU A 49 4.36 0.18 3.50
N ALA A 50 3.27 -0.58 3.50
CA ALA A 50 2.70 -1.17 2.29
C ALA A 50 1.33 -0.54 2.00
N VAL A 51 1.04 -0.29 0.72
CA VAL A 51 -0.21 0.32 0.26
C VAL A 51 -0.89 -0.62 -0.72
N SER A 52 -2.11 -1.05 -0.36
CA SER A 52 -2.99 -1.85 -1.23
C SER A 52 -3.61 -0.94 -2.29
N LEU A 53 -2.86 -0.77 -3.39
CA LEU A 53 -3.17 0.19 -4.46
C LEU A 53 -4.13 -0.42 -5.48
N HIS A 54 -3.74 -1.56 -6.05
CA HIS A 54 -4.52 -2.45 -6.93
C HIS A 54 -5.11 -1.85 -8.23
N ALA A 55 -5.06 -0.54 -8.44
CA ALA A 55 -5.51 0.11 -9.66
C ALA A 55 -4.77 1.43 -9.89
N PRO A 56 -4.47 1.79 -11.16
CA PRO A 56 -3.77 3.02 -11.49
C PRO A 56 -4.68 4.22 -11.77
N THR A 57 -6.00 4.03 -11.82
CA THR A 57 -7.00 5.09 -12.05
C THR A 57 -8.08 5.06 -10.97
N ASP A 58 -8.73 6.21 -10.73
CA ASP A 58 -9.76 6.30 -9.69
C ASP A 58 -11.00 5.48 -10.04
N GLU A 59 -11.37 5.39 -11.32
CA GLU A 59 -12.51 4.62 -11.79
C GLU A 59 -12.35 3.13 -11.43
N LEU A 60 -11.21 2.55 -11.83
CA LEU A 60 -10.91 1.14 -11.56
C LEU A 60 -10.70 0.89 -10.06
N ARG A 61 -10.10 1.87 -9.37
CA ARG A 61 -9.87 1.74 -7.93
C ARG A 61 -11.15 1.83 -7.12
N ASN A 62 -12.16 2.59 -7.58
CA ASN A 62 -13.47 2.65 -6.94
C ASN A 62 -14.18 1.29 -6.97
N GLU A 63 -13.95 0.48 -8.01
CA GLU A 63 -14.50 -0.87 -8.14
C GLU A 63 -13.75 -1.88 -7.25
N ILE A 64 -12.41 -1.85 -7.28
CA ILE A 64 -11.58 -2.86 -6.60
C ILE A 64 -11.38 -2.53 -5.10
N VAL A 65 -11.26 -1.25 -4.75
CA VAL A 65 -10.96 -0.76 -3.40
C VAL A 65 -11.91 0.40 -3.05
N PRO A 66 -13.14 0.13 -2.59
CA PRO A 66 -14.20 1.16 -2.42
C PRO A 66 -13.83 2.36 -1.55
N ILE A 67 -12.82 2.24 -0.68
CA ILE A 67 -12.33 3.36 0.12
C ILE A 67 -11.75 4.51 -0.73
N ASN A 68 -11.44 4.25 -2.01
CA ASN A 68 -11.00 5.26 -2.96
C ASN A 68 -12.02 6.38 -3.17
N GLN A 69 -13.32 6.07 -3.08
CA GLN A 69 -14.38 7.08 -3.19
C GLN A 69 -14.31 8.12 -2.07
N LYS A 70 -13.73 7.75 -0.92
CA LYS A 70 -13.49 8.65 0.21
C LYS A 70 -12.11 9.29 0.17
N TYR A 71 -11.10 8.56 -0.29
CA TYR A 71 -9.72 9.02 -0.39
C TYR A 71 -9.17 8.68 -1.79
N PRO A 72 -9.37 9.58 -2.77
CA PRO A 72 -8.95 9.36 -4.16
C PRO A 72 -7.43 9.19 -4.29
N LEU A 73 -7.00 8.69 -5.44
CA LEU A 73 -5.59 8.41 -5.73
C LEU A 73 -4.70 9.64 -5.52
N SER A 74 -5.14 10.83 -5.93
CA SER A 74 -4.37 12.07 -5.76
C SER A 74 -4.00 12.33 -4.28
N GLU A 75 -4.97 12.18 -3.38
CA GLU A 75 -4.77 12.34 -1.93
C GLU A 75 -3.90 11.22 -1.35
N LEU A 76 -4.15 9.98 -1.78
CA LEU A 76 -3.36 8.82 -1.34
C LEU A 76 -1.90 8.97 -1.72
N ILE A 77 -1.61 9.33 -2.97
CA ILE A 77 -0.25 9.51 -3.48
C ILE A 77 0.44 10.70 -2.81
N ALA A 78 -0.28 11.80 -2.54
CA ALA A 78 0.25 12.92 -1.76
C ALA A 78 0.66 12.49 -0.34
N ALA A 79 -0.20 11.73 0.37
CA ALA A 79 0.11 11.23 1.70
C ALA A 79 1.28 10.24 1.70
N CYS A 80 1.37 9.40 0.68
CA CYS A 80 2.49 8.48 0.49
C CYS A 80 3.81 9.21 0.22
N ARG A 81 3.77 10.27 -0.60
CA ARG A 81 4.93 11.14 -0.85
C ARG A 81 5.38 11.82 0.43
N ASP A 82 4.44 12.37 1.21
CA ASP A 82 4.75 12.93 2.53
C ASP A 82 5.36 11.88 3.46
N PHE A 83 4.83 10.65 3.49
CA PHE A 83 5.33 9.59 4.37
C PHE A 83 6.82 9.29 4.21
N VAL A 84 7.33 9.34 2.98
CA VAL A 84 8.75 9.10 2.65
C VAL A 84 9.60 10.38 2.65
N ASP A 85 8.97 11.55 2.59
CA ASP A 85 9.67 12.84 2.56
C ASP A 85 10.42 13.13 3.86
N ASN A 86 11.62 13.70 3.74
CA ASN A 86 12.52 14.04 4.85
C ASN A 86 12.84 12.89 5.82
N ARG A 87 12.74 11.65 5.35
CA ARG A 87 13.08 10.44 6.12
C ARG A 87 14.38 9.84 5.59
N ASP A 88 15.05 9.06 6.43
CA ASP A 88 16.25 8.31 6.07
C ASP A 88 16.05 7.63 4.69
N ALA A 89 17.05 7.74 3.81
CA ALA A 89 17.00 7.38 2.38
C ALA A 89 16.60 5.92 2.09
N LYS A 90 16.42 5.12 3.14
CA LYS A 90 16.09 3.70 3.12
C LYS A 90 14.59 3.42 3.35
N LYS A 91 13.77 4.44 3.63
CA LYS A 91 12.30 4.26 3.72
C LYS A 91 11.68 4.28 2.33
N HIS A 92 11.06 3.17 1.97
CA HIS A 92 10.41 2.93 0.68
C HIS A 92 8.99 2.41 0.93
N ILE A 93 8.09 2.67 -0.02
CA ILE A 93 6.74 2.13 -0.01
C ILE A 93 6.71 0.82 -0.77
N THR A 94 6.02 -0.18 -0.23
CA THR A 94 5.65 -1.37 -1.00
C THR A 94 4.25 -1.17 -1.58
N TRP A 95 4.15 -1.05 -2.90
CA TRP A 95 2.87 -0.92 -3.60
C TRP A 95 2.33 -2.32 -3.90
N GLU A 96 1.28 -2.71 -3.21
CA GLU A 96 0.63 -4.00 -3.43
C GLU A 96 -0.36 -3.89 -4.58
N TYR A 97 -0.21 -4.78 -5.56
CA TYR A 97 -1.01 -4.79 -6.78
C TYR A 97 -1.47 -6.21 -7.07
N VAL A 98 -2.75 -6.48 -6.83
CA VAL A 98 -3.35 -7.78 -7.14
C VAL A 98 -3.55 -7.89 -8.65
N MET A 99 -3.21 -9.04 -9.23
CA MET A 99 -3.27 -9.28 -10.67
C MET A 99 -4.61 -9.93 -11.03
N LEU A 100 -5.54 -9.12 -11.56
CA LEU A 100 -6.88 -9.53 -11.96
C LEU A 100 -6.97 -9.57 -13.48
N LYS A 101 -7.20 -10.79 -14.01
CA LYS A 101 -7.21 -11.07 -15.43
C LYS A 101 -8.23 -10.23 -16.19
N GLY A 102 -7.77 -9.45 -17.17
CA GLY A 102 -8.61 -8.61 -18.02
C GLY A 102 -9.20 -7.39 -17.32
N VAL A 103 -8.81 -7.12 -16.07
CA VAL A 103 -9.35 -6.03 -15.26
C VAL A 103 -8.28 -4.98 -15.01
N ASN A 104 -7.12 -5.36 -14.47
CA ASN A 104 -6.08 -4.43 -14.08
C ASN A 104 -4.67 -4.86 -14.51
N ASP A 105 -4.55 -5.80 -15.44
CA ASP A 105 -3.30 -6.50 -15.78
C ASP A 105 -2.74 -6.20 -17.18
N SER A 106 -3.31 -5.23 -17.89
CA SER A 106 -2.79 -4.79 -19.19
C SER A 106 -1.50 -3.95 -19.10
N ILE A 107 -0.79 -3.84 -20.22
CA ILE A 107 0.42 -3.00 -20.34
C ILE A 107 0.08 -1.52 -20.12
N GLU A 108 -1.09 -1.07 -20.54
CA GLU A 108 -1.60 0.28 -20.34
C GLU A 108 -1.74 0.57 -18.84
N HIS A 109 -2.27 -0.38 -18.07
CA HIS A 109 -2.36 -0.27 -16.61
C HIS A 109 -0.98 -0.20 -15.97
N ALA A 110 -0.01 -1.00 -16.43
CA ALA A 110 1.36 -0.95 -15.93
C ALA A 110 2.03 0.42 -16.19
N LYS A 111 1.83 1.02 -17.38
CA LYS A 111 2.33 2.36 -17.72
C LYS A 111 1.66 3.44 -16.87
N ALA A 112 0.35 3.36 -16.68
CA ALA A 112 -0.40 4.29 -15.84
C ALA A 112 0.06 4.20 -14.37
N LEU A 113 0.24 2.98 -13.86
CA LEU A 113 0.79 2.73 -12.52
C LEU A 113 2.16 3.36 -12.35
N HIS A 114 3.08 3.11 -13.29
CA HIS A 114 4.42 3.70 -13.27
C HIS A 114 4.37 5.23 -13.20
N LYS A 115 3.50 5.86 -14.01
CA LYS A 115 3.31 7.32 -13.99
C LYS A 115 2.78 7.82 -12.65
N LEU A 116 1.82 7.11 -12.07
CA LEU A 116 1.15 7.48 -10.82
C LEU A 116 2.11 7.53 -9.63
N ILE A 117 2.97 6.50 -9.47
CA ILE A 117 3.89 6.39 -8.33
C ILE A 117 5.27 7.00 -8.61
N LYS A 118 5.45 7.64 -9.77
CA LYS A 118 6.75 8.16 -10.20
C LYS A 118 7.33 9.15 -9.20
N GLY A 119 8.61 8.98 -8.89
CA GLY A 119 9.33 9.86 -7.96
C GLY A 119 8.96 9.65 -6.49
N ILE A 120 8.34 8.52 -6.13
CA ILE A 120 8.18 8.07 -4.76
C ILE A 120 9.04 6.80 -4.59
N PRO A 121 10.06 6.80 -3.72
CA PRO A 121 10.87 5.62 -3.45
C PRO A 121 9.99 4.42 -3.03
N GLY A 122 10.07 3.35 -3.80
CA GLY A 122 9.18 2.22 -3.59
C GLY A 122 9.47 1.05 -4.51
N LYS A 123 8.81 -0.06 -4.22
CA LYS A 123 8.79 -1.28 -5.04
C LYS A 123 7.35 -1.72 -5.24
N VAL A 124 7.07 -2.31 -6.39
CA VAL A 124 5.76 -2.91 -6.66
C VAL A 124 5.83 -4.38 -6.31
N ASN A 125 4.85 -4.86 -5.55
CA ASN A 125 4.63 -6.27 -5.25
C ASN A 125 3.40 -6.73 -6.05
N LEU A 126 3.62 -7.49 -7.12
CA LEU A 126 2.55 -8.10 -7.90
C LEU A 126 2.07 -9.36 -7.16
N ILE A 127 0.79 -9.41 -6.82
CA ILE A 127 0.18 -10.47 -6.03
C ILE A 127 -0.77 -11.26 -6.94
N PRO A 128 -0.50 -12.54 -7.23
CA PRO A 128 -1.46 -13.40 -7.91
C PRO A 128 -2.78 -13.46 -7.15
N PHE A 129 -3.91 -13.40 -7.87
CA PHE A 129 -5.21 -13.44 -7.22
C PHE A 129 -5.56 -14.85 -6.79
N ASN A 130 -5.85 -15.04 -5.50
CA ASN A 130 -6.34 -16.32 -5.00
C ASN A 130 -7.85 -16.42 -5.23
N ILE A 131 -8.26 -17.37 -6.05
CA ILE A 131 -9.68 -17.61 -6.36
C ILE A 131 -10.37 -18.23 -5.13
N PHE A 132 -11.55 -17.75 -4.79
CA PHE A 132 -12.40 -18.30 -3.74
C PHE A 132 -13.86 -18.40 -4.20
N PRO A 133 -14.69 -19.28 -3.62
CA PRO A 133 -16.07 -19.45 -4.05
C PRO A 133 -16.86 -18.13 -4.03
N GLY A 134 -17.47 -17.77 -5.15
CA GLY A 134 -18.29 -16.55 -5.30
C GLY A 134 -17.57 -15.32 -5.82
N THR A 135 -16.27 -15.39 -6.13
CA THR A 135 -15.55 -14.30 -6.80
C THR A 135 -15.91 -14.22 -8.29
N GLN A 136 -16.05 -12.99 -8.81
CA GLN A 136 -16.19 -12.72 -10.25
C GLN A 136 -14.83 -12.54 -10.95
N PHE A 137 -13.74 -12.45 -10.18
CA PHE A 137 -12.40 -12.19 -10.70
C PHE A 137 -11.60 -13.48 -10.91
N GLN A 138 -10.69 -13.45 -11.90
CA GLN A 138 -9.74 -14.53 -12.18
C GLN A 138 -8.31 -14.01 -11.99
N SER A 139 -7.37 -14.90 -11.65
CA SER A 139 -5.94 -14.56 -11.62
C SER A 139 -5.43 -14.37 -13.04
N THR A 140 -4.59 -13.36 -13.24
CA THR A 140 -3.79 -13.22 -14.46
C THR A 140 -2.95 -14.48 -14.69
N ASP A 141 -2.86 -14.90 -15.95
CA ASP A 141 -2.07 -16.07 -16.33
C ASP A 141 -0.58 -15.77 -16.10
N SER A 142 0.10 -16.65 -15.38
CA SER A 142 1.56 -16.68 -15.34
C SER A 142 2.05 -17.24 -16.67
N GLY A 143 2.40 -16.34 -17.60
CA GLY A 143 2.98 -16.71 -18.90
C GLY A 143 4.29 -17.48 -18.82
#